data_AF-A0A2G6TRB5-F1
#
_entry.id   AF-A0A2G6TRB5-F1
#
_cell.length_a   1.000
_cell.length_b   1.000
_cell.length_c   1.000
_cell.angle_alpha   90.00
_cell.angle_beta   90.00
_cell.angle_gamma   90.00
#
_symmetry.space_group_name_H-M   'P 1'
#
loop_
_entity.id
_entity.type
_entity.pdbx_description
1 polymer ?
#
loop_
_entity_poly.entity_id
_entity_poly.type
_entity_poly.pdbx_seq_one_letter_code
_entity_poly.pdbx_strand_id
1 'polypeptide(L)'
;MAAGTVSRTAHFALHRLVLTEQGGAMAPPTGPGSQDPQALFGVGAVRQDAWLGAMVPKRWARRSVTRHTIKRQIYAVGSEHETLMLQGAHVVRLRSGFDRRQFVSATSDVLRQAVRAELQQLFAYAAKRLSQPAPELPQPAQERAAAAGESIGVAP
;
A
#
# COMPACT_ATOMS: atom_id res chain seq x y z
N MET A 1 13.53 5.83 -0.08
CA MET A 1 12.50 4.92 0.51
C MET A 1 11.47 4.61 -0.56
N ALA A 2 11.62 3.52 -1.31
CA ALA A 2 10.74 3.19 -2.42
C ALA A 2 9.80 2.03 -2.04
N ALA A 3 8.83 2.32 -1.18
CA ALA A 3 7.60 1.55 -1.13
C ALA A 3 6.79 1.91 -2.40
N GLY A 4 6.43 0.91 -3.20
CA GLY A 4 5.73 1.11 -4.47
C GLY A 4 4.45 1.95 -4.27
N THR A 5 4.21 2.91 -5.15
CA THR A 5 2.97 3.70 -5.10
C THR A 5 1.81 2.86 -5.63
N VAL A 6 0.82 2.59 -4.78
CA VAL A 6 -0.37 1.80 -5.15
C VAL A 6 -1.40 2.66 -5.85
N SER A 7 -1.76 3.79 -5.22
CA SER A 7 -2.78 4.70 -5.73
C SER A 7 -2.43 6.15 -5.41
N ARG A 8 -3.04 7.07 -6.17
CA ARG A 8 -2.80 8.51 -6.05
C ARG A 8 -4.13 9.24 -6.25
N THR A 9 -4.32 10.33 -5.53
CA THR A 9 -5.36 11.32 -5.76
C THR A 9 -4.73 12.71 -5.96
N ALA A 10 -5.57 13.74 -6.01
CA ALA A 10 -5.13 15.13 -6.06
C ALA A 10 -4.24 15.47 -4.86
N HIS A 11 -4.70 15.14 -3.64
CA HIS A 11 -4.00 15.54 -2.40
C HIS A 11 -3.23 14.42 -1.70
N PHE A 12 -3.51 13.15 -2.00
CA PHE A 12 -2.90 12.02 -1.31
C PHE A 12 -2.19 11.05 -2.26
N ALA A 13 -1.22 10.34 -1.71
CA ALA A 13 -0.58 9.19 -2.35
C ALA A 13 -0.50 8.04 -1.35
N LEU A 14 -0.88 6.84 -1.78
CA LEU A 14 -0.75 5.63 -0.99
C LEU A 14 0.48 4.85 -1.46
N HIS A 15 1.36 4.55 -0.52
CA HIS A 15 2.51 3.68 -0.72
C HIS A 15 2.27 2.35 -0.02
N ARG A 16 2.67 1.25 -0.64
CA ARG A 16 2.63 -0.08 -0.05
C ARG A 16 4.01 -0.70 -0.08
N LEU A 17 4.34 -1.36 1.02
CA LEU A 17 5.47 -2.27 1.15
C LEU A 17 4.88 -3.61 1.56
N VAL A 18 5.05 -4.62 0.72
CA VAL A 18 4.61 -5.99 1.04
C VAL A 18 5.54 -6.51 2.13
N LEU A 19 4.96 -6.96 3.24
CA LEU A 19 5.70 -7.61 4.31
C LEU A 19 5.74 -9.10 3.95
N THR A 20 6.64 -9.47 3.03
CA THR A 20 6.98 -10.89 2.83
C THR A 20 7.82 -11.34 4.02
N GLU A 21 7.47 -12.49 4.60
CA GLU A 21 8.32 -13.24 5.52
C GLU A 21 9.72 -13.36 4.91
N GLN A 22 10.69 -12.59 5.41
CA GLN A 22 12.09 -12.97 5.20
C GLN A 22 12.36 -14.15 6.12
N GLY A 23 12.04 -15.35 5.64
CA GLY A 23 12.46 -16.57 6.30
C GLY A 23 13.99 -16.59 6.44
N GLY A 24 14.47 -16.70 7.69
CA GLY A 24 15.82 -17.18 7.97
C GLY A 24 16.66 -16.30 8.91
N ALA A 25 16.45 -16.41 10.22
CA ALA A 25 17.54 -16.40 11.19
C ALA A 25 17.11 -17.19 12.44
N MET A 26 17.42 -18.50 12.40
CA MET A 26 17.67 -19.40 13.52
C MET A 26 16.93 -19.09 14.84
N ALA A 27 15.85 -19.81 15.12
CA ALA A 27 15.39 -19.94 16.50
C ALA A 27 16.52 -20.59 17.33
N PRO A 28 17.12 -19.92 18.33
CA PRO A 28 17.89 -20.62 19.33
C PRO A 28 16.92 -21.41 20.23
N PRO A 29 17.36 -22.49 20.88
CA PRO A 29 16.50 -23.29 21.74
C PRO A 29 15.96 -22.43 22.89
N THR A 30 14.65 -22.26 22.93
CA THR A 30 13.92 -21.62 24.03
C THR A 30 14.07 -22.45 25.30
N GLY A 31 15.12 -22.17 26.09
CA GLY A 31 15.30 -22.67 27.44
C GLY A 31 14.82 -21.66 28.49
N PRO A 32 14.45 -22.09 29.71
CA PRO A 32 13.85 -21.24 30.74
C PRO A 32 14.89 -20.35 31.45
N GLY A 33 15.63 -19.55 30.68
CA GLY A 33 16.66 -18.62 31.16
C GLY A 33 16.92 -17.42 30.25
N SER A 34 16.19 -17.29 29.14
CA SER A 34 16.39 -16.21 28.16
C SER A 34 15.73 -14.91 28.63
N GLN A 35 16.53 -13.96 29.09
CA GLN A 35 16.12 -12.57 29.35
C GLN A 35 16.08 -11.73 28.06
N ASP A 36 15.54 -12.27 26.96
CA ASP A 36 15.50 -11.55 25.68
C ASP A 36 14.09 -11.00 25.39
N PRO A 37 13.96 -9.74 24.95
CA PRO A 37 12.68 -9.08 24.66
C PRO A 37 11.88 -9.73 23.51
N GLN A 38 12.45 -10.73 22.84
CA GLN A 38 11.82 -11.52 21.78
C GLN A 38 10.55 -12.27 22.26
N ALA A 39 10.42 -12.55 23.56
CA ALA A 39 9.21 -13.17 24.11
C ALA A 39 8.04 -12.19 24.35
N LEU A 40 8.30 -10.88 24.38
CA LEU A 40 7.27 -9.85 24.60
C LEU A 40 6.61 -9.38 23.31
N PHE A 41 7.31 -9.53 22.18
CA PHE A 41 6.77 -9.28 20.86
C PHE A 41 6.63 -10.65 20.20
N GLY A 42 5.42 -11.21 20.13
CA GLY A 42 5.14 -12.44 19.41
C GLY A 42 5.43 -12.31 17.91
N VAL A 43 6.71 -12.34 17.54
CA VAL A 43 7.23 -12.24 16.16
C VAL A 43 7.30 -13.63 15.52
N GLY A 44 6.90 -14.70 16.24
CA GLY A 44 6.91 -16.07 15.76
C GLY A 44 5.64 -16.54 15.04
N ALA A 45 4.59 -15.73 14.97
CA ALA A 45 3.38 -16.04 14.20
C ALA A 45 3.16 -14.94 13.18
N VAL A 46 2.93 -15.35 11.93
CA VAL A 46 2.56 -14.50 10.79
C VAL A 46 1.50 -13.49 11.22
N ARG A 47 1.93 -12.29 11.65
CA ARG A 47 1.02 -11.22 12.02
C ARG A 47 0.43 -10.72 10.71
N GLN A 48 -0.79 -11.15 10.42
CA GLN A 48 -1.64 -10.57 9.38
C GLN A 48 -2.10 -9.16 9.80
N ASP A 49 -1.18 -8.36 10.32
CA ASP A 49 -1.52 -7.07 10.86
C ASP A 49 -1.53 -6.05 9.73
N ALA A 50 -2.53 -5.18 9.76
CA ALA A 50 -2.58 -4.01 8.92
C ALA A 50 -1.72 -2.89 9.52
N TRP A 51 -0.66 -2.50 8.82
CA TRP A 51 0.19 -1.38 9.25
C TRP A 51 -0.18 -0.13 8.45
N LEU A 52 -0.60 0.93 9.15
CA LEU A 52 -0.95 2.21 8.51
C LEU A 52 -0.14 3.38 9.09
N GLY A 53 0.62 4.06 8.23
CA GLY A 53 1.31 5.30 8.51
C GLY A 53 0.64 6.51 7.86
N ALA A 54 0.50 7.62 8.60
CA ALA A 54 0.00 8.89 8.08
C ALA A 54 1.11 9.95 8.02
N MET A 55 1.61 10.26 6.82
CA MET A 55 2.61 11.30 6.59
C MET A 55 1.97 12.60 6.09
N VAL A 56 1.82 13.56 6.99
CA VAL A 56 1.27 14.89 6.71
C VAL A 56 2.34 15.96 6.94
N PRO A 57 3.02 16.45 5.87
CA PRO A 57 4.09 17.44 5.99
C PRO A 57 3.57 18.82 6.40
N LYS A 58 4.35 19.55 7.21
CA LYS A 58 4.02 20.92 7.67
C LYS A 58 3.84 21.91 6.51
N ARG A 59 4.58 21.75 5.40
CA ARG A 59 4.47 22.62 4.21
C ARG A 59 3.08 22.58 3.55
N TRP A 60 2.39 21.44 3.61
CA TRP A 60 1.09 21.24 2.95
C TRP A 60 -0.10 21.45 3.89
N ALA A 61 0.08 21.22 5.20
CA ALA A 61 -0.90 21.54 6.23
C ALA A 61 -0.24 22.39 7.33
N ARG A 62 -0.10 23.70 7.06
CA ARG A 62 0.64 24.64 7.93
C ARG A 62 -0.03 24.84 9.30
N ARG A 63 -1.36 24.77 9.39
CA ARG A 63 -2.12 24.83 10.64
C ARG A 63 -2.09 23.46 11.32
N SER A 64 -1.69 23.43 12.59
CA SER A 64 -1.61 22.21 13.39
C SER A 64 -2.96 21.49 13.43
N VAL A 65 -4.06 22.23 13.61
CA VAL A 65 -5.42 21.67 13.69
C VAL A 65 -5.79 20.93 12.41
N THR A 66 -5.59 21.54 11.25
CA THR A 66 -5.81 20.89 9.95
C THR A 66 -4.96 19.63 9.78
N ARG A 67 -3.67 19.69 10.15
CA ARG A 67 -2.80 18.50 10.13
C ARG A 67 -3.33 17.38 11.03
N HIS A 68 -3.83 17.70 12.22
CA HIS A 68 -4.39 16.71 13.14
C HIS A 68 -5.70 16.13 12.62
N THR A 69 -6.57 16.96 12.07
CA THR A 69 -7.82 16.51 11.44
C THR A 69 -7.53 15.56 10.29
N ILE A 70 -6.60 15.91 9.38
CA ILE A 70 -6.20 15.03 8.28
C ILE A 70 -5.64 13.71 8.81
N LYS A 71 -4.72 13.74 9.79
CA LYS A 71 -4.18 12.52 10.39
C LYS A 71 -5.28 11.64 11.00
N ARG A 72 -6.20 12.23 11.79
CA ARG A 72 -7.32 11.50 12.38
C ARG A 72 -8.25 10.89 11.31
N GLN A 73 -8.53 11.62 10.23
CA GLN A 73 -9.34 11.10 9.13
C GLN A 73 -8.63 9.94 8.39
N ILE A 74 -7.31 10.01 8.19
CA ILE A 74 -6.54 8.89 7.61
C ILE A 74 -6.68 7.64 8.48
N TYR A 75 -6.51 7.75 9.79
CA TYR A 75 -6.67 6.60 10.68
C TYR A 75 -8.10 6.07 10.74
N ALA A 76 -9.10 6.96 10.80
CA ALA A 76 -10.50 6.57 10.83
C ALA A 76 -10.94 5.82 9.56
N VAL A 77 -10.61 6.35 8.37
CA VAL A 77 -10.92 5.68 7.11
C VAL A 77 -10.03 4.43 6.93
N GLY A 78 -8.79 4.48 7.42
CA GLY A 78 -7.88 3.35 7.39
C GLY A 78 -8.36 2.15 8.18
N SER A 79 -8.92 2.36 9.38
CA SER A 79 -9.52 1.29 10.18
C SER A 79 -10.75 0.67 9.51
N GLU A 80 -11.51 1.44 8.73
CA GLU A 80 -12.63 0.91 7.94
C GLU A 80 -12.17 -0.02 6.80
N HIS A 81 -10.90 0.09 6.38
CA HIS A 81 -10.32 -0.65 5.26
C HIS A 81 -9.19 -1.59 5.69
N GLU A 82 -9.20 -2.04 6.95
CA GLU A 82 -8.16 -2.90 7.53
C GLU A 82 -7.91 -4.16 6.70
N THR A 83 -8.97 -4.78 6.17
CA THR A 83 -8.90 -5.99 5.33
C THR A 83 -8.07 -5.78 4.05
N LEU A 84 -8.11 -4.58 3.46
CA LEU A 84 -7.27 -4.25 2.29
C LEU A 84 -5.79 -4.09 2.66
N MET A 85 -5.52 -3.81 3.92
CA MET A 85 -4.18 -3.52 4.43
C MET A 85 -3.47 -4.74 5.02
N LEU A 86 -4.15 -5.89 5.11
CA LEU A 86 -3.56 -7.14 5.54
C LEU A 86 -2.32 -7.47 4.68
N GLN A 87 -1.30 -8.07 5.31
CA GLN A 87 -0.09 -8.55 4.64
C GLN A 87 0.80 -7.45 4.03
N GLY A 88 0.70 -6.20 4.51
CA GLY A 88 1.59 -5.13 4.05
C GLY A 88 1.53 -3.84 4.85
N ALA A 89 2.63 -3.09 4.80
CA ALA A 89 2.72 -1.76 5.36
C ALA A 89 2.27 -0.70 4.36
N HIS A 90 1.29 0.09 4.78
CA HIS A 90 0.66 1.14 3.99
C HIS A 90 1.00 2.51 4.57
N VAL A 91 1.43 3.45 3.72
CA VAL A 91 1.70 4.83 4.13
C VAL A 91 0.94 5.79 3.24
N VAL A 92 0.05 6.58 3.86
CA VAL A 92 -0.66 7.68 3.21
C VAL A 92 0.18 8.95 3.35
N ARG A 93 0.62 9.51 2.22
CA ARG A 93 1.38 10.75 2.16
C ARG A 93 0.51 11.86 1.60
N LEU A 94 0.44 12.98 2.31
CA LEU A 94 -0.10 14.23 1.77
C LEU A 94 0.91 14.85 0.79
N ARG A 95 0.50 15.07 -0.46
CA ARG A 95 1.36 15.56 -1.55
C ARG A 95 1.11 17.01 -1.95
N SER A 96 -0.08 17.54 -1.71
CA SER A 96 -0.45 18.94 -1.96
C SER A 96 -1.29 19.47 -0.80
N GLY A 97 -1.36 20.79 -0.67
CA GLY A 97 -2.18 21.44 0.35
C GLY A 97 -3.59 21.74 -0.16
N PHE A 98 -4.56 21.77 0.74
CA PHE A 98 -5.92 22.22 0.45
C PHE A 98 -5.96 23.76 0.33
N ASP A 99 -6.74 24.27 -0.63
CA ASP A 99 -6.85 25.71 -0.88
C ASP A 99 -7.49 26.44 0.30
N ARG A 100 -6.76 27.41 0.86
CA ARG A 100 -7.20 28.20 2.02
C ARG A 100 -8.38 29.11 1.70
N ARG A 101 -8.56 29.47 0.43
CA ARG A 101 -9.69 30.31 -0.01
C ARG A 101 -11.00 29.53 -0.02
N GLN A 102 -10.95 28.25 -0.33
CA GLN A 102 -12.11 27.36 -0.35
C GLN A 102 -12.42 26.80 1.05
N PHE A 103 -11.39 26.57 1.87
CA PHE A 103 -11.55 26.03 3.23
C PHE A 103 -11.15 27.08 4.29
N VAL A 104 -12.01 28.07 4.49
CA VAL A 104 -11.79 29.23 5.38
C VAL A 104 -11.53 28.77 6.83
N SER A 105 -12.31 27.79 7.32
CA SER A 105 -12.15 27.20 8.65
C SER A 105 -11.31 25.93 8.62
N ALA A 106 -10.31 25.89 9.51
CA ALA A 106 -9.34 24.81 9.64
C ALA A 106 -9.95 23.44 10.03
N THR A 107 -11.21 23.46 10.48
CA THR A 107 -12.04 22.32 10.87
C THR A 107 -13.45 22.40 10.27
N SER A 108 -13.62 23.07 9.14
CA SER A 108 -14.92 23.10 8.46
C SER A 108 -15.39 21.68 8.11
N ASP A 109 -16.69 21.46 8.18
CA ASP A 109 -17.31 20.20 7.76
C ASP A 109 -17.03 19.91 6.30
N VAL A 110 -17.02 20.95 5.47
CA VAL A 110 -16.66 20.87 4.06
C VAL A 110 -15.25 20.31 3.87
N LEU A 111 -14.26 20.76 4.64
CA LEU A 111 -12.90 20.21 4.59
C LEU A 111 -12.86 18.74 5.05
N ARG A 112 -13.57 18.41 6.13
CA ARG A 112 -13.63 17.03 6.63
C ARG A 112 -14.25 16.08 5.61
N GLN A 113 -15.35 16.49 4.99
CA GLN A 113 -16.04 15.73 3.95
C GLN A 113 -15.17 15.58 2.70
N ALA A 114 -14.54 16.65 2.23
CA ALA A 114 -13.64 16.61 1.07
C ALA A 114 -12.44 15.67 1.31
N VAL A 115 -11.80 15.77 2.48
CA VAL A 115 -10.70 14.87 2.87
C VAL A 115 -11.19 13.42 2.92
N ARG A 116 -12.36 13.17 3.53
CA ARG A 116 -12.92 11.82 3.64
C ARG A 116 -13.25 11.23 2.27
N ALA A 117 -13.89 12.00 1.39
CA ALA A 117 -14.22 11.59 0.03
C ALA A 117 -12.97 11.23 -0.78
N GLU A 118 -11.92 12.06 -0.72
CA GLU A 118 -10.66 11.75 -1.39
C GLU A 118 -9.96 10.52 -0.82
N LEU A 119 -10.00 10.32 0.51
CA LEU A 119 -9.42 9.12 1.13
C LEU A 119 -10.19 7.86 0.72
N GLN A 120 -11.51 7.91 0.68
CA GLN A 120 -12.34 6.80 0.18
C GLN A 120 -12.01 6.50 -1.29
N GLN A 121 -11.86 7.51 -2.14
CA GLN A 121 -11.42 7.34 -3.53
C GLN A 121 -10.01 6.73 -3.63
N LEU A 122 -9.07 7.17 -2.79
CA LEU A 122 -7.71 6.62 -2.73
C LEU A 122 -7.71 5.13 -2.40
N PHE A 123 -8.53 4.72 -1.42
CA PHE A 123 -8.65 3.31 -1.01
C PHE A 123 -9.43 2.48 -2.02
N ALA A 124 -10.47 3.01 -2.66
CA ALA A 124 -11.17 2.34 -3.75
C ALA A 124 -10.22 2.03 -4.93
N TYR A 125 -9.38 2.99 -5.30
CA TYR A 125 -8.35 2.75 -6.32
C TYR A 125 -7.26 1.77 -5.86
N ALA A 126 -6.91 1.79 -4.58
CA ALA A 126 -6.00 0.81 -4.01
C ALA A 126 -6.60 -0.60 -4.08
N ALA A 127 -7.84 -0.78 -3.64
CA ALA A 127 -8.56 -2.04 -3.69
C ALA A 127 -8.57 -2.62 -5.11
N LYS A 128 -8.90 -1.80 -6.12
CA LYS A 128 -8.89 -2.21 -7.53
C LYS A 128 -7.49 -2.61 -8.02
N ARG A 129 -6.45 -1.90 -7.59
CA ARG A 129 -5.05 -2.21 -7.94
C ARG A 129 -4.53 -3.47 -7.24
N LEU A 130 -5.02 -3.75 -6.04
CA LEU A 130 -4.66 -4.93 -5.25
C LEU A 130 -5.41 -6.18 -5.72
N SER A 131 -6.65 -6.03 -6.20
CA SER A 131 -7.43 -7.12 -6.78
C SER A 131 -7.06 -7.42 -8.23
N GLN A 132 -6.44 -6.48 -8.94
CA GLN A 132 -5.83 -6.77 -10.23
C GLN A 132 -4.54 -7.57 -10.01
N PRO A 133 -4.48 -8.85 -10.41
CA PRO A 133 -3.19 -9.52 -10.54
C PRO A 133 -2.33 -8.68 -11.48
N ALA A 134 -1.03 -8.64 -11.22
CA ALA A 134 -0.05 -7.97 -12.06
C ALA A 134 -0.36 -8.25 -13.54
N PRO A 135 -0.24 -7.26 -14.46
CA PRO A 135 -0.42 -7.53 -15.87
C PRO A 135 0.55 -8.65 -16.22
N GLU A 136 0.00 -9.81 -16.52
CA GLU A 136 0.68 -10.95 -17.10
C GLU A 136 1.52 -10.36 -18.23
N LEU A 137 2.86 -10.40 -18.08
CA LEU A 137 3.73 -10.03 -19.17
C LEU A 137 3.26 -10.83 -20.38
N PRO A 138 3.04 -10.21 -21.55
CA PRO A 138 2.64 -10.95 -22.73
C PRO A 138 3.66 -12.07 -22.94
N GLN A 139 3.19 -13.31 -22.79
CA GLN A 139 3.98 -14.51 -23.05
C GLN A 139 4.61 -14.33 -24.43
N PRO A 140 5.95 -14.41 -24.57
CA PRO A 140 6.55 -14.34 -25.88
C PRO A 140 5.98 -15.49 -26.69
N ALA A 141 5.37 -15.14 -27.82
CA ALA A 141 4.80 -16.06 -28.78
C ALA A 141 5.80 -17.19 -29.07
N GLN A 142 5.56 -18.37 -28.48
CA GLN A 142 6.02 -19.65 -29.02
C GLN A 142 5.14 -19.97 -30.23
N GLU A 143 5.21 -19.12 -31.24
CA GLU A 143 4.55 -19.29 -32.52
C GLU A 143 5.55 -18.92 -33.60
N ARG A 144 6.50 -19.85 -33.86
CA ARG A 144 7.24 -20.02 -35.13
C ARG A 144 8.24 -21.20 -35.08
N ALA A 145 7.81 -22.35 -34.56
CA ALA A 145 8.51 -23.63 -34.75
C ALA A 145 7.62 -24.65 -35.51
N ALA A 146 6.75 -24.16 -36.38
CA ALA A 146 5.87 -24.96 -37.23
C ALA A 146 5.91 -24.44 -38.68
N ALA A 147 7.09 -24.38 -39.29
CA ALA A 147 7.25 -24.17 -40.74
C ALA A 147 8.67 -24.53 -41.18
N ALA A 148 9.01 -25.82 -41.15
CA ALA A 148 10.08 -26.37 -41.98
C ALA A 148 9.76 -27.85 -42.26
N GLY A 149 8.59 -28.07 -42.87
CA GLY A 149 8.38 -29.21 -43.73
C GLY A 149 8.86 -28.83 -45.12
N GLU A 150 10.04 -29.32 -45.51
CA GLU A 150 10.38 -29.43 -46.93
C GLU A 150 10.86 -30.86 -47.18
N SER A 151 9.89 -31.75 -47.18
CA SER A 151 9.98 -33.07 -47.80
C SER A 151 9.94 -32.87 -49.32
N ILE A 152 11.12 -32.83 -49.95
CA ILE A 152 11.23 -33.07 -51.39
C ILE A 152 11.60 -34.54 -51.56
N GLY A 153 10.60 -35.32 -51.96
CA GLY A 153 10.80 -36.64 -52.50
C GLY A 153 11.44 -36.56 -53.88
N VAL A 154 12.42 -37.43 -54.12
CA VAL A 154 12.84 -37.84 -55.46
C VAL A 154 12.83 -39.37 -55.47
N ALA A 155 11.91 -39.89 -56.28
CA ALA A 155 11.82 -41.24 -56.81
C ALA A 155 11.44 -41.07 -58.31
N PRO A 156 11.50 -42.09 -59.17
CA PRO A 156 11.91 -43.48 -58.98
C PRO A 156 13.28 -43.85 -59.60
#